data_AF-A0A7J0EHC5-F1
#
_entry.id   AF-A0A7J0EHC5-F1
#
_cell.length_a   1.000
_cell.length_b   1.000
_cell.length_c   1.000
_cell.angle_alpha   90.00
_cell.angle_beta   90.00
_cell.angle_gamma   90.00
#
_symmetry.space_group_name_H-M   'P 1'
#
loop_
_entity.id
_entity.type
_entity.pdbx_description
1 polymer ?
#
loop_
_entity_poly.entity_id
_entity_poly.type
_entity_poly.pdbx_seq_one_letter_code
_entity_poly.pdbx_strand_id
1 'polypeptide(L)'
;MHGVDILTFIELKPVKTGPSFADAAVGRIAQGTKVLAEGGYEKVFRQTFETVPEEQLLKSYACYLSTSAGPVMGVLYLSTAKLAFCSDNPLSYKVGEETQWSFYKV
;
A
#
# COMPACT_ATOMS: atom_id res chain seq x y z
N MET A 1 -4.25 27.71 7.24
CA MET A 1 -2.87 28.24 7.26
C MET A 1 -2.16 27.57 8.43
N HIS A 2 -1.40 26.49 8.27
CA HIS A 2 -0.09 26.49 7.64
C HIS A 2 0.07 25.23 6.79
N GLY A 3 0.69 25.40 5.63
CA GLY A 3 0.98 24.31 4.69
C GLY A 3 1.81 23.24 5.39
N VAL A 4 1.33 22.01 5.31
CA VAL A 4 2.13 20.84 5.63
C VAL A 4 3.19 20.76 4.54
N ASP A 5 4.41 21.14 4.91
CA ASP A 5 5.55 21.29 4.04
C ASP A 5 5.73 20.10 3.10
N ILE A 6 5.76 20.40 1.81
CA ILE A 6 6.07 19.51 0.68
C ILE A 6 7.54 19.01 0.71
N LEU A 7 8.23 19.25 1.83
CA LEU A 7 9.66 19.04 2.07
C LEU A 7 9.86 18.27 3.39
N THR A 8 9.17 17.15 3.59
CA THR A 8 9.74 16.13 4.47
C THR A 8 10.96 15.56 3.75
N PHE A 9 12.10 16.14 4.08
CA PHE A 9 13.46 15.74 3.73
C PHE A 9 13.56 14.25 3.42
N ILE A 10 14.17 13.94 2.28
CA ILE A 10 14.78 12.65 1.99
C ILE A 10 15.96 12.50 2.98
N GLU A 11 15.67 12.38 4.27
CA GLU A 11 16.59 11.73 5.18
C GLU A 11 16.53 10.25 4.82
N LEU A 12 17.68 9.69 4.43
CA LEU A 12 17.94 8.27 4.50
C LEU A 12 17.97 7.86 5.99
N LYS A 13 16.86 8.01 6.70
CA LYS A 13 16.64 7.33 7.97
C LYS A 13 16.70 5.84 7.65
N PRO A 14 17.43 5.03 8.44
CA PRO A 14 17.19 3.60 8.47
C PRO A 14 15.70 3.42 8.67
N VAL A 15 15.02 2.92 7.64
CA VAL A 15 13.62 2.53 7.76
C VAL A 15 13.62 1.53 8.89
N LYS A 16 13.04 1.90 10.05
CA LYS A 16 12.72 0.92 11.08
C LYS A 16 11.73 -0.01 10.39
N THR A 17 12.26 -1.13 9.88
CA THR A 17 11.52 -2.13 9.12
C THR A 17 10.28 -2.48 9.92
N GLY A 18 9.10 -2.31 9.34
CA GLY A 18 7.81 -2.24 10.03
C GLY A 18 7.55 -3.33 11.08
N PRO A 19 6.64 -4.27 10.86
CA PRO A 19 6.43 -5.35 11.83
C PRO A 19 7.66 -6.28 11.86
N SER A 20 7.72 -7.24 12.78
CA SER A 20 8.85 -8.18 12.84
C SER A 20 9.03 -8.87 11.48
N PHE A 21 10.24 -9.34 11.16
CA PHE A 21 10.49 -10.04 9.89
C PHE A 21 9.50 -11.20 9.66
N ALA A 22 9.09 -11.88 10.72
CA ALA A 22 8.09 -12.96 10.66
C ALA A 22 6.71 -12.44 10.25
N ASP A 23 6.22 -11.37 10.88
CA ASP A 23 4.94 -10.75 10.53
C ASP A 23 4.95 -10.23 9.09
N ALA A 24 6.07 -9.64 8.67
CA ALA A 24 6.29 -9.23 7.29
C ALA A 24 6.18 -10.41 6.33
N ALA A 25 6.85 -11.54 6.62
CA ALA A 25 6.76 -12.75 5.82
C ALA A 25 5.33 -13.30 5.74
N VAL A 26 4.60 -13.34 6.86
CA VAL A 26 3.19 -13.79 6.91
C VAL A 26 2.30 -12.88 6.06
N GLY A 27 2.45 -11.56 6.18
CA GLY A 27 1.71 -10.60 5.36
C GLY A 27 1.96 -10.80 3.87
N ARG A 28 3.21 -11.05 3.47
CA ARG A 28 3.57 -11.33 2.06
C ARG A 28 2.99 -12.64 1.54
N ILE A 29 2.96 -13.70 2.36
CA ILE A 29 2.34 -14.98 1.98
C ILE A 29 0.82 -14.81 1.81
N ALA A 30 0.16 -14.09 2.72
CA ALA A 30 -1.26 -13.80 2.62
C ALA A 30 -1.58 -13.00 1.34
N GLN A 31 -0.78 -11.96 1.04
CA GLN A 31 -0.93 -11.18 -0.18
C GLN A 31 -0.74 -12.02 -1.45
N GLY A 32 0.28 -12.89 -1.48
CA GLY A 32 0.53 -13.78 -2.62
C GLY A 32 -0.64 -14.72 -2.87
N THR A 33 -1.19 -15.32 -1.80
CA THR A 33 -2.39 -16.17 -1.87
C THR A 33 -3.61 -15.41 -2.37
N LYS A 34 -3.83 -14.17 -1.91
CA LYS A 34 -4.91 -13.30 -2.40
C LYS A 34 -4.79 -13.05 -3.90
N VAL A 35 -3.61 -12.66 -4.38
CA VAL A 35 -3.38 -12.41 -5.81
C VAL A 35 -3.62 -13.66 -6.65
N LEU A 36 -3.21 -14.83 -6.17
CA LEU A 36 -3.49 -16.09 -6.86
C LEU A 36 -5.00 -16.36 -6.92
N ALA A 37 -5.71 -16.23 -5.80
CA ALA A 37 -7.15 -16.46 -5.72
C ALA A 37 -7.97 -15.46 -6.57
N GLU A 38 -7.54 -14.20 -6.64
CA GLU A 38 -8.20 -13.16 -7.42
C GLU A 38 -7.87 -13.24 -8.92
N GLY A 39 -6.83 -13.97 -9.33
CA GLY A 39 -6.49 -14.20 -10.73
C GLY A 39 -5.38 -13.29 -11.27
N GLY A 40 -4.45 -12.86 -10.41
CA GLY A 40 -3.28 -12.07 -10.77
C GLY A 40 -3.41 -10.58 -10.46
N TYR A 41 -2.27 -9.88 -10.48
CA TYR A 41 -2.16 -8.48 -10.07
C TYR A 41 -3.04 -7.53 -10.90
N GLU A 42 -3.25 -7.81 -12.19
CA GLU A 42 -4.14 -7.03 -13.06
C GLU A 42 -5.57 -6.98 -12.50
N LYS A 43 -6.11 -8.14 -12.09
CA LYS A 43 -7.47 -8.22 -11.56
C LYS A 43 -7.56 -7.56 -10.18
N VAL A 44 -6.56 -7.78 -9.33
CA VAL A 44 -6.48 -7.12 -8.02
C VAL A 44 -6.44 -5.60 -8.19
N PHE A 45 -5.63 -5.09 -9.12
CA PHE A 45 -5.51 -3.65 -9.41
C PHE A 45 -6.86 -3.06 -9.81
N ARG A 46 -7.55 -3.65 -10.79
CA ARG A 46 -8.86 -3.16 -11.27
C ARG A 46 -9.98 -3.25 -10.24
N GLN A 47 -9.93 -4.25 -9.35
CA GLN A 47 -10.89 -4.36 -8.25
C GLN A 47 -10.59 -3.36 -7.13
N THR A 48 -9.33 -2.99 -6.96
CA THR A 48 -8.88 -2.09 -5.90
C THR A 48 -9.02 -0.62 -6.29
N PHE A 49 -8.74 -0.26 -7.55
CA PHE A 49 -8.72 1.11 -8.02
C PHE A 49 -9.68 1.33 -9.16
N GLU A 50 -10.29 2.51 -9.18
CA GLU A 50 -11.01 2.97 -10.36
C GLU A 50 -10.02 3.12 -11.53
N THR A 51 -10.37 2.52 -12.66
CA THR A 51 -9.56 2.55 -13.88
C THR A 51 -10.27 3.31 -14.97
N VAL A 52 -9.50 4.00 -15.81
CA VAL A 52 -10.03 4.61 -17.03
C VAL A 52 -10.09 3.56 -18.16
N PRO A 53 -10.94 3.76 -19.19
CA PRO A 53 -10.93 2.88 -20.36
C PRO A 53 -9.52 2.71 -20.91
N GLU A 54 -9.17 1.48 -21.29
CA GLU A 54 -7.88 1.10 -21.89
C GLU A 54 -6.65 1.28 -20.98
N GLU A 55 -6.83 1.65 -19.71
CA GLU A 55 -5.76 1.63 -18.73
C GLU A 55 -5.24 0.20 -18.55
N GLN A 56 -3.93 0.00 -18.64
CA GLN A 56 -3.27 -1.31 -18.51
C GLN A 56 -2.28 -1.29 -17.35
N LEU A 57 -2.28 -2.32 -16.51
CA LEU A 57 -1.19 -2.50 -15.55
C LEU A 57 0.09 -2.88 -16.30
N LEU A 58 1.18 -2.18 -16.01
CA LEU A 58 2.49 -2.46 -16.57
C LEU A 58 3.30 -3.34 -15.62
N LYS A 59 3.38 -2.94 -14.34
CA LYS A 59 4.19 -3.62 -13.32
C LYS A 59 3.58 -3.48 -11.93
N SER A 60 3.92 -4.42 -11.06
CA SER A 60 3.56 -4.39 -9.63
C SER A 60 4.79 -4.70 -8.79
N TYR A 61 4.96 -3.98 -7.68
CA TYR A 61 6.11 -4.12 -6.79
C TYR A 61 5.69 -4.24 -5.33
N ALA A 62 6.18 -5.28 -4.66
CA ALA A 62 6.15 -5.35 -3.20
C ALA A 62 7.01 -4.21 -2.63
N CYS A 63 6.48 -3.40 -1.73
CA CYS A 63 7.22 -2.27 -1.18
C CYS A 63 6.72 -1.86 0.21
N TYR A 64 7.47 -0.96 0.83
CA TYR A 64 7.00 -0.18 1.96
C TYR A 64 6.80 1.27 1.50
N LEU A 65 5.64 1.83 1.76
CA LEU A 65 5.38 3.26 1.61
C LEU A 65 5.77 3.96 2.91
N SER A 66 6.69 4.92 2.84
CA SER A 66 7.03 5.74 3.99
C SER A 66 5.90 6.72 4.28
N THR A 67 5.36 6.69 5.50
CA THR A 67 4.38 7.68 5.98
C THR A 67 4.90 8.36 7.25
N SER A 68 4.28 9.48 7.64
CA SER A 68 4.60 10.14 8.91
C SER A 68 4.32 9.27 10.15
N ALA A 69 3.43 8.29 10.03
CA ALA A 69 3.14 7.31 11.08
C ALA A 69 4.07 6.09 11.03
N GLY A 70 4.97 6.01 10.03
CA GLY A 70 5.90 4.89 9.82
C GLY A 70 5.70 4.20 8.46
N PRO A 71 6.54 3.19 8.14
CA PRO A 71 6.45 2.47 6.89
C PRO A 71 5.23 1.54 6.85
N VAL A 72 4.49 1.57 5.74
CA VAL A 72 3.32 0.73 5.47
C VAL A 72 3.67 -0.28 4.37
N MET A 73 3.58 -1.58 4.67
CA MET A 73 3.79 -2.63 3.68
C MET A 73 2.62 -2.67 2.68
N GLY A 74 2.93 -2.79 1.39
CA GLY A 74 1.91 -2.89 0.35
C GLY A 74 2.47 -3.24 -1.03
N VAL A 75 1.60 -3.05 -2.03
CA VAL A 75 1.92 -3.20 -3.44
C VAL A 75 1.79 -1.86 -4.14
N LEU A 76 2.84 -1.46 -4.85
CA LEU A 76 2.83 -0.36 -5.80
C LEU A 76 2.49 -0.92 -7.19
N TYR A 77 1.43 -0.38 -7.78
CA TYR A 77 0.97 -0.66 -9.13
C TYR A 77 1.38 0.49 -10.05
N LEU A 78 2.08 0.17 -11.12
CA LEU A 78 2.36 1.09 -12.21
C LEU A 78 1.50 0.70 -13.40
N SER A 79 0.56 1.56 -13.77
CA SER A 79 -0.25 1.42 -14.97
C SER A 79 0.16 2.44 -16.04
N THR A 80 -0.47 2.36 -17.21
CA THR A 80 -0.32 3.37 -18.27
C THR A 80 -0.90 4.74 -17.91
N ALA A 81 -1.70 4.84 -16.85
CA ALA A 81 -2.38 6.09 -16.47
C ALA A 81 -2.03 6.59 -15.05
N LYS A 82 -1.56 5.72 -14.14
CA LYS A 82 -1.27 6.11 -12.75
C LYS A 82 -0.23 5.24 -12.06
N LEU A 83 0.29 5.81 -10.97
CA LEU A 83 0.90 5.06 -9.89
C LEU A 83 -0.15 4.93 -8.78
N ALA A 84 -0.37 3.71 -8.29
CA ALA A 84 -1.33 3.45 -7.25
C ALA A 84 -0.72 2.53 -6.18
N PHE A 85 -1.01 2.79 -4.91
CA PHE A 85 -0.50 2.00 -3.78
C PHE A 85 -1.66 1.47 -2.95
N CYS A 86 -1.59 0.20 -2.54
CA CYS A 86 -2.52 -0.38 -1.57
C CYS A 86 -1.73 -1.17 -0.52
N SER A 87 -2.06 -1.00 0.76
CA SER A 87 -1.45 -1.79 1.84
C SER A 87 -1.82 -3.28 1.74
N ASP A 88 -0.92 -4.16 2.18
CA ASP A 88 -1.17 -5.62 2.14
C ASP A 88 -2.24 -6.03 3.18
N ASN A 89 -2.31 -5.29 4.28
CA ASN A 89 -3.27 -5.47 5.37
C ASN A 89 -3.99 -4.16 5.68
N PRO A 90 -5.23 -4.20 6.21
CA PRO A 90 -5.89 -2.99 6.68
C PRO A 90 -5.15 -2.42 7.89
N LEU A 91 -5.11 -1.10 7.96
CA LEU A 91 -4.55 -0.36 9.10
C LEU A 91 -5.68 0.06 10.03
N SER A 92 -5.42 -0.01 11.33
CA SER A 92 -6.37 0.48 12.33
C SER A 92 -6.27 1.99 12.50
N TYR A 93 -7.42 2.60 12.76
CA TYR A 93 -7.52 4.00 13.15
C TYR A 93 -8.66 4.17 14.15
N LYS A 94 -8.62 5.26 14.92
CA LYS A 94 -9.62 5.56 15.94
C LYS A 94 -10.65 6.54 15.41
N VAL A 95 -11.92 6.23 15.62
CA VAL A 95 -13.06 7.14 15.39
C VAL A 95 -13.78 7.30 16.71
N GLY A 96 -13.46 8.37 17.44
CA GLY A 96 -13.85 8.47 18.86
C GLY A 96 -13.22 7.35 19.68
N GLU A 97 -14.04 6.56 20.36
CA GLU A 97 -13.59 5.40 21.15
C GLU A 97 -13.47 4.10 20.32
N GLU A 98 -14.08 4.06 19.13
CA GLU A 98 -14.11 2.88 18.27
C GLU A 98 -12.83 2.70 17.46
N THR A 99 -12.45 1.45 17.23
CA THR A 99 -11.34 1.10 16.32
C THR A 99 -11.92 0.63 14.99
N GLN A 100 -11.58 1.33 13.91
CA GLN A 100 -11.94 0.94 12.56
C GLN A 100 -10.70 0.49 11.78
N TRP A 101 -10.92 -0.22 10.68
CA TRP A 101 -9.86 -0.81 9.87
C TRP A 101 -10.12 -0.51 8.40
N SER A 102 -9.10 0.01 7.71
CA SER A 102 -9.19 0.28 6.28
C SER A 102 -7.84 0.05 5.60
N PHE A 103 -7.87 -0.37 4.35
CA PHE A 103 -6.64 -0.38 3.53
C PHE A 103 -6.16 1.04 3.29
N TYR A 104 -4.86 1.27 3.49
CA TYR A 104 -4.24 2.53 3.11
C TYR A 104 -4.02 2.51 1.60
N LYS A 105 -4.69 3.44 0.90
CA LYS A 105 -4.72 3.51 -0.55
C LYS A 105 -4.35 4.91 -1.02
N VAL A 106 -3.51 4.99 -2.05
CA VAL A 106 -3.10 6.23 -2.73
C VAL A 106 -3.19 6.02 -4.23
#